data_AF-A0A5M6C5W5-F1
#
_entry.id   AF-A0A5M6C5W5-F1
#
_cell.length_a   1.000
_cell.length_b   1.000
_cell.length_c   1.000
_cell.angle_alpha   90.00
_cell.angle_beta   90.00
_cell.angle_gamma   90.00
#
_symmetry.space_group_name_H-M   'P 1'
#
loop_
_entity.id
_entity.type
_entity.pdbx_description
1 polymer ?
#
loop_
_entity_poly.entity_id
_entity_poly.type
_entity_poly.pdbx_seq_one_letter_code
_entity_poly.pdbx_strand_id
1 'polypeptide(L)'
;MTYAERNSQLIYDCYHAESKLRSAWGWGDPRAGERLRKFADWLEDIWLEIDDLNDDGALSDRAEKAALNACTDLLDLDYIPCGDFLKYIVRIRNCLRPGIGWTDYPYDVTGLEDTSEESSDDGMMFEMDDP
;
A
#
# COMPACT_ATOMS: atom_id res chain seq x y z
N MET A 1 5.50 18.50 -6.66
CA MET A 1 5.45 17.61 -7.84
C MET A 1 4.08 17.80 -8.47
N THR A 2 3.96 17.90 -9.79
CA THR A 2 2.66 18.05 -10.46
C THR A 2 1.88 16.72 -10.43
N TYR A 3 0.55 16.76 -10.55
CA TYR A 3 -0.26 15.54 -10.64
C TYR A 3 0.18 14.60 -11.78
N ALA A 4 0.64 15.17 -12.90
CA ALA A 4 1.15 14.38 -14.03
C ALA A 4 2.43 13.60 -13.69
N GLU A 5 3.36 14.25 -12.96
CA GLU A 5 4.59 13.60 -12.48
C GLU A 5 4.29 12.54 -11.43
N ARG A 6 3.40 12.85 -10.48
CA ARG A 6 2.92 11.93 -9.44
C ARG A 6 2.30 10.66 -10.04
N ASN A 7 1.35 10.83 -10.97
CA ASN A 7 0.76 9.71 -11.71
C ASN A 7 1.81 8.90 -12.50
N SER A 8 2.78 9.56 -13.13
CA SER A 8 3.82 8.87 -13.90
C SER A 8 4.72 8.03 -13.00
N GLN A 9 5.06 8.56 -11.82
CA GLN A 9 5.83 7.84 -10.80
C GLN A 9 5.05 6.65 -10.24
N LEU A 10 3.78 6.86 -9.86
CA LEU A 10 2.89 5.81 -9.38
C LEU A 10 2.75 4.65 -10.39
N ILE A 11 2.58 4.98 -11.69
CA ILE A 11 2.53 3.99 -12.76
C ILE A 11 3.84 3.18 -12.81
N TYR A 12 4.99 3.85 -12.76
CA TYR A 12 6.30 3.20 -12.77
C TYR A 12 6.46 2.25 -11.58
N ASP A 13 6.11 2.71 -10.38
CA ASP A 13 6.21 1.93 -9.15
C ASP A 13 5.31 0.70 -9.18
N CYS A 14 4.08 0.84 -9.67
CA CYS A 14 3.16 -0.28 -9.85
C CYS A 14 3.72 -1.36 -10.80
N TYR A 15 4.31 -0.96 -11.94
CA TYR A 15 4.93 -1.90 -12.88
C TYR A 15 6.14 -2.65 -12.30
N HIS A 16 6.77 -2.13 -11.25
CA HIS A 16 7.93 -2.74 -10.61
C HIS A 16 7.63 -3.44 -9.29
N ALA A 17 6.39 -3.38 -8.81
CA ALA A 17 5.98 -3.94 -7.52
C ALA A 17 6.30 -5.44 -7.39
N GLU A 18 5.95 -6.23 -8.40
CA GLU A 18 6.20 -7.69 -8.40
C GLU A 18 7.71 -8.00 -8.29
N SER A 19 8.53 -7.36 -9.12
CA SER A 19 9.98 -7.54 -9.10
C SER A 19 10.60 -7.13 -7.75
N LYS A 20 10.08 -6.05 -7.16
CA LYS A 20 10.52 -5.57 -5.84
C LYS A 20 10.16 -6.55 -4.73
N LEU A 21 8.96 -7.14 -4.77
CA LEU A 21 8.54 -8.16 -3.81
C LEU A 21 9.38 -9.44 -3.93
N ARG A 22 9.60 -9.94 -5.16
CA ARG A 22 10.49 -11.08 -5.42
C ARG A 22 11.90 -10.84 -4.89
N SER A 23 12.43 -9.63 -5.12
CA SER A 23 13.76 -9.22 -4.63
C SER A 23 13.81 -9.13 -3.11
N ALA A 24 12.74 -8.64 -2.47
CA ALA A 24 12.64 -8.56 -1.02
C ALA A 24 12.61 -9.95 -0.37
N TRP A 25 11.78 -10.85 -0.91
CA TRP A 25 11.68 -12.22 -0.43
C TRP A 25 13.00 -12.98 -0.59
N GLY A 26 13.67 -12.84 -1.74
CA GLY A 26 14.95 -13.53 -1.97
C GLY A 26 14.86 -15.05 -1.79
N TRP A 27 13.70 -15.65 -2.13
CA TRP A 27 13.46 -17.10 -2.07
C TRP A 27 13.62 -17.75 -0.68
N GLY A 28 13.25 -17.03 0.39
CA GLY A 28 13.26 -17.56 1.76
C GLY A 28 14.58 -17.36 2.51
N ASP A 29 15.41 -16.42 2.05
CA ASP A 29 16.62 -15.99 2.74
C ASP A 29 16.31 -15.53 4.20
N PRO A 30 17.16 -15.82 5.19
CA PRO A 30 16.90 -15.45 6.59
C PRO A 30 16.72 -13.95 6.83
N ARG A 31 17.23 -13.08 5.93
CA ARG A 31 17.04 -11.62 6.00
C ARG A 31 15.81 -11.15 5.24
N ALA A 32 15.03 -12.06 4.66
CA ALA A 32 13.81 -11.73 3.92
C ALA A 32 12.80 -10.97 4.80
N GLY A 33 12.69 -11.29 6.09
CA GLY A 33 11.75 -10.62 6.98
C GLY A 33 11.92 -9.09 7.01
N GLU A 34 13.15 -8.59 7.15
CA GLU A 34 13.42 -7.15 7.16
C GLU A 34 13.15 -6.51 5.79
N ARG A 35 13.52 -7.19 4.70
CA ARG A 35 13.28 -6.68 3.34
C ARG A 35 11.79 -6.68 2.98
N LEU A 36 11.04 -7.69 3.42
CA LEU A 36 9.59 -7.79 3.23
C LEU A 36 8.86 -6.70 4.03
N ARG A 37 9.35 -6.34 5.23
CA ARG A 37 8.84 -5.18 5.96
C ARG A 37 9.07 -3.88 5.19
N LYS A 38 10.29 -3.64 4.70
CA LYS A 38 10.60 -2.48 3.85
C LYS A 38 9.78 -2.45 2.56
N PHE A 39 9.40 -3.62 2.03
CA PHE A 39 8.48 -3.71 0.91
C PHE A 39 7.06 -3.29 1.32
N ALA A 40 6.58 -3.71 2.48
CA ALA A 40 5.28 -3.30 3.00
C ALA A 40 5.23 -1.79 3.25
N ASP A 41 6.26 -1.20 3.87
CA ASP A 41 6.37 0.25 4.09
C ASP A 41 6.33 1.01 2.74
N TRP A 42 7.03 0.49 1.72
CA TRP A 42 6.98 1.08 0.38
C TRP A 42 5.60 0.94 -0.30
N LEU A 43 4.88 -0.16 -0.06
CA LEU A 43 3.54 -0.34 -0.61
C LEU A 43 2.51 0.55 0.12
N GLU A 44 2.75 0.87 1.39
CA GLU A 44 2.00 1.90 2.11
C GLU A 44 2.12 3.27 1.44
N ASP A 45 3.34 3.68 1.09
CA ASP A 45 3.57 4.94 0.37
C ASP A 45 2.77 4.99 -0.95
N ILE A 46 2.72 3.87 -1.67
CA ILE A 46 1.90 3.73 -2.90
C ILE A 46 0.40 3.88 -2.58
N TRP A 47 -0.07 3.23 -1.53
CA TRP A 47 -1.46 3.33 -1.10
C TRP A 47 -1.82 4.78 -0.76
N LEU A 48 -1.02 5.47 0.07
CA LEU A 48 -1.25 6.86 0.46
C LEU A 48 -1.26 7.79 -0.76
N GLU A 49 -0.37 7.56 -1.71
CA GLU A 49 -0.33 8.34 -2.95
C GLU A 49 -1.57 8.11 -3.83
N ILE A 50 -2.08 6.88 -3.88
CA ILE A 50 -3.34 6.56 -4.58
C ILE A 50 -4.52 7.26 -3.90
N ASP A 51 -4.60 7.17 -2.58
CA ASP A 51 -5.67 7.76 -1.77
C ASP A 51 -5.74 9.28 -1.97
N ASP A 52 -4.60 9.97 -1.82
CA ASP A 52 -4.49 11.42 -2.02
C ASP A 52 -4.85 11.85 -3.46
N LEU A 53 -4.36 11.13 -4.48
CA LEU A 53 -4.70 11.43 -5.87
C LEU A 53 -6.18 11.15 -6.19
N ASN A 54 -6.78 10.14 -5.57
CA ASN A 54 -8.18 9.77 -5.77
C ASN A 54 -9.11 10.79 -5.10
N ASP A 55 -8.80 11.22 -3.88
CA ASP A 55 -9.53 12.25 -3.14
C ASP A 55 -9.50 13.62 -3.85
N ASP A 56 -8.34 13.96 -4.43
CA ASP A 56 -8.19 15.17 -5.26
C ASP A 56 -8.87 15.08 -6.64
N GLY A 57 -9.39 13.91 -7.02
CA GLY A 57 -9.93 13.65 -8.37
C GLY A 57 -8.88 13.76 -9.47
N ALA A 58 -7.60 13.59 -9.13
CA ALA A 58 -6.44 13.75 -10.01
C ALA A 58 -5.77 12.42 -10.40
N LEU A 59 -6.30 11.29 -9.91
CA LEU A 59 -5.85 9.96 -10.29
C LEU A 59 -6.24 9.67 -11.75
N SER A 60 -5.25 9.36 -12.57
CA SER A 60 -5.48 9.02 -13.97
C SER A 60 -5.96 7.58 -14.13
N ASP A 61 -6.79 7.33 -15.14
CA ASP A 61 -7.24 5.97 -15.52
C ASP A 61 -6.07 4.99 -15.69
N ARG A 62 -4.92 5.48 -16.15
CA ARG A 62 -3.73 4.66 -16.37
C ARG A 62 -3.06 4.26 -15.06
N ALA A 63 -2.99 5.18 -14.10
CA ALA A 63 -2.46 4.90 -12.77
C ALA A 63 -3.38 3.94 -12.01
N GLU A 64 -4.69 4.18 -12.06
CA GLU A 64 -5.70 3.28 -11.48
C GLU A 64 -5.57 1.85 -12.00
N LYS A 65 -5.50 1.67 -13.33
CA LYS A 65 -5.32 0.34 -13.93
C LYS A 65 -3.98 -0.30 -13.54
N ALA A 66 -2.91 0.49 -13.46
CA ALA A 66 -1.60 -0.02 -13.06
C ALA A 66 -1.64 -0.51 -11.60
N ALA A 67 -2.28 0.22 -10.70
CA ALA A 67 -2.43 -0.17 -9.29
C ALA A 67 -3.24 -1.46 -9.13
N LEU A 68 -4.37 -1.60 -9.84
CA LEU A 68 -5.19 -2.82 -9.80
C LEU A 68 -4.47 -4.04 -10.39
N ASN A 69 -3.70 -3.85 -11.47
CA ASN A 69 -2.87 -4.90 -12.04
C ASN A 69 -1.76 -5.32 -11.05
N ALA A 70 -1.05 -4.36 -10.46
CA ALA A 70 -0.02 -4.64 -9.46
C ALA A 70 -0.59 -5.43 -8.27
N CYS A 71 -1.77 -5.07 -7.77
CA CYS A 71 -2.46 -5.84 -6.73
C CYS A 71 -2.71 -7.30 -7.13
N THR A 72 -3.04 -7.54 -8.40
CA THR A 72 -3.26 -8.89 -8.93
C THR A 72 -1.96 -9.66 -9.05
N ASP A 73 -0.92 -9.04 -9.61
CA ASP A 73 0.40 -9.65 -9.79
C ASP A 73 1.07 -10.01 -8.46
N LEU A 74 0.90 -9.17 -7.42
CA LEU A 74 1.44 -9.43 -6.08
C LEU A 74 0.75 -10.61 -5.40
N LEU A 75 -0.54 -10.83 -5.64
CA LEU A 75 -1.30 -11.94 -5.06
C LEU A 75 -1.07 -13.28 -5.77
N ASP A 76 -0.62 -13.26 -7.02
CA ASP A 76 -0.27 -14.48 -7.79
C ASP A 76 0.98 -15.18 -7.21
N LEU A 77 1.68 -14.55 -6.27
CA LEU A 77 2.87 -15.11 -5.60
C LEU A 77 2.47 -15.96 -4.38
N ASP A 78 1.98 -17.18 -4.63
CA ASP A 78 1.39 -18.14 -3.67
C ASP A 78 2.21 -18.55 -2.42
N TYR A 79 3.45 -18.07 -2.23
CA TYR A 79 4.39 -18.66 -1.25
C TYR A 79 5.15 -17.66 -0.37
N ILE A 80 4.73 -16.41 -0.31
CA ILE A 80 5.45 -15.38 0.47
C ILE A 80 4.98 -15.41 1.93
N PRO A 81 5.86 -15.70 2.90
CA PRO A 81 5.48 -15.95 4.29
C PRO A 81 5.11 -14.69 5.10
N CYS A 82 5.17 -13.50 4.49
CA CYS A 82 4.83 -12.23 5.13
C CYS A 82 3.66 -11.61 4.36
N GLY A 83 2.57 -11.30 5.06
CA GLY A 83 1.40 -10.65 4.48
C GLY A 83 1.13 -9.24 5.01
N ASP A 84 2.12 -8.61 5.65
CA ASP A 84 1.99 -7.24 6.18
C ASP A 84 1.64 -6.22 5.08
N PHE A 85 2.00 -6.51 3.82
CA PHE A 85 1.66 -5.69 2.66
C PHE A 85 0.24 -5.94 2.12
N LEU A 86 -0.42 -7.05 2.48
CA LEU A 86 -1.73 -7.44 1.93
C LEU A 86 -2.84 -6.48 2.34
N LYS A 87 -2.75 -5.89 3.54
CA LYS A 87 -3.68 -4.84 3.98
C LYS A 87 -3.74 -3.65 3.01
N TYR A 88 -2.60 -3.27 2.41
CA TYR A 88 -2.54 -2.17 1.44
C TYR A 88 -3.15 -2.57 0.10
N ILE A 89 -2.98 -3.82 -0.33
CA ILE A 89 -3.63 -4.34 -1.54
C ILE A 89 -5.16 -4.23 -1.42
N VAL A 90 -5.71 -4.60 -0.26
CA VAL A 90 -7.15 -4.49 -0.01
C VAL A 90 -7.61 -3.04 0.00
N ARG A 91 -6.89 -2.16 0.71
CA ARG A 91 -7.21 -0.72 0.74
C ARG A 91 -7.23 -0.10 -0.66
N ILE A 92 -6.20 -0.38 -1.48
CA ILE A 92 -6.13 0.08 -2.88
C ILE A 92 -7.36 -0.39 -3.67
N ARG A 93 -7.70 -1.68 -3.59
CA ARG A 93 -8.83 -2.25 -4.32
C ARG A 93 -10.18 -1.67 -3.89
N ASN A 94 -10.39 -1.47 -2.60
CA ASN A 94 -11.62 -0.87 -2.06
C ASN A 94 -11.75 0.61 -2.42
N CYS A 95 -10.65 1.37 -2.40
CA CYS A 95 -10.63 2.77 -2.81
C CYS A 95 -10.97 2.94 -4.29
N LEU A 96 -10.35 2.15 -5.18
CA LEU A 96 -10.51 2.30 -6.63
C LEU A 96 -11.78 1.64 -7.18
N ARG A 97 -12.31 0.63 -6.48
CA ARG A 97 -13.51 -0.12 -6.87
C ARG A 97 -14.41 -0.40 -5.67
N PRO A 98 -15.00 0.66 -5.09
CA PRO A 98 -15.94 0.50 -4.00
C PRO A 98 -17.15 -0.30 -4.48
N GLY A 99 -17.46 -1.40 -3.77
CA GLY A 99 -18.61 -2.27 -4.07
C GLY A 99 -18.29 -3.54 -4.87
N ILE A 100 -17.04 -3.77 -5.26
CA ILE A 100 -16.61 -5.09 -5.75
C ILE A 100 -16.22 -5.95 -4.53
N GLY A 101 -16.82 -7.14 -4.42
CA GLY A 101 -16.41 -8.12 -3.41
C GLY A 101 -15.11 -8.80 -3.83
N TRP A 102 -14.03 -8.55 -3.09
CA TRP A 102 -12.74 -9.20 -3.30
C TRP A 102 -12.60 -10.43 -2.39
N THR A 103 -11.95 -11.49 -2.89
CA THR A 103 -11.70 -12.71 -2.10
C THR A 103 -10.21 -12.77 -1.77
N ASP A 104 -9.80 -12.09 -0.71
CA ASP A 104 -8.38 -11.89 -0.37
C ASP A 104 -7.91 -12.82 0.78
N TYR A 105 -8.22 -14.12 0.65
CA TYR A 105 -7.69 -15.16 1.55
C TYR A 105 -6.15 -15.12 1.59
N PRO A 106 -5.48 -15.26 2.76
CA PRO A 106 -6.01 -15.63 4.08
C PRO A 106 -6.29 -14.47 5.06
N TYR A 107 -6.32 -13.21 4.63
CA TYR A 107 -6.42 -12.09 5.58
C TYR A 107 -7.87 -11.66 5.81
N ASP A 108 -8.28 -11.66 7.08
CA ASP A 108 -9.51 -11.01 7.51
C ASP A 108 -9.29 -9.50 7.50
N VAL A 109 -9.81 -8.85 6.46
CA VAL A 109 -9.67 -7.42 6.19
C VAL A 109 -10.92 -6.62 6.55
N THR A 110 -11.85 -7.27 7.25
CA THR A 110 -13.06 -6.66 7.79
C THR A 110 -12.70 -5.50 8.73
N GLY A 111 -13.14 -4.27 8.42
CA GLY A 111 -12.91 -3.09 9.25
C GLY A 111 -11.62 -2.30 8.96
N LEU A 112 -10.84 -2.66 7.94
CA LEU A 112 -9.68 -1.86 7.47
C LEU A 112 -10.03 -0.80 6.42
N GLU A 113 -11.32 -0.69 6.10
CA GLU A 113 -11.92 0.19 5.08
C GLU A 113 -12.10 1.63 5.59
N ASP A 114 -12.11 1.82 6.91
CA ASP A 114 -12.35 3.09 7.58
C ASP A 114 -11.00 3.74 7.97
N THR A 115 -10.40 4.49 7.04
CA THR A 115 -9.30 5.42 7.35
C THR A 115 -9.89 6.72 7.87
N SER A 116 -10.33 6.74 9.13
CA SER A 116 -10.78 7.96 9.80
C SER A 116 -10.04 8.32 11.08
N GLU A 117 -8.87 7.72 11.39
CA GLU A 117 -8.13 8.08 12.63
C GLU A 117 -6.60 8.01 12.56
N GLU A 118 -5.96 8.20 11.39
CA GLU A 118 -4.52 8.59 11.37
C GLU A 118 -4.38 10.07 10.98
N SER A 119 -5.16 10.92 11.67
CA SER A 119 -4.84 12.34 11.75
C SER A 119 -3.53 12.46 12.52
N SER A 120 -2.49 12.91 11.81
CA SER A 120 -1.26 13.41 12.41
C SER A 120 -1.61 14.59 13.34
N ASP A 121 -1.82 14.32 14.64
CA ASP A 121 -1.85 15.35 15.68
C ASP A 121 -0.57 15.25 16.52
N ASP A 122 0.28 16.22 16.22
CA ASP A 122 1.48 16.64 16.92
C ASP A 122 1.12 17.09 18.35
N GLY A 123 1.75 16.50 19.37
CA GLY A 123 1.43 16.83 20.75
C GLY A 123 2.48 16.37 21.76
N MET A 124 3.71 16.89 21.63
CA MET A 124 4.79 16.76 22.62
C MET A 124 4.29 17.05 24.05
N MET A 125 4.05 16.00 24.85
CA MET A 125 3.84 16.17 26.30
C MET A 125 5.19 16.39 26.99
N PHE A 126 5.65 17.64 27.03
CA PHE A 126 6.57 18.10 28.06
C PHE A 126 5.76 18.35 29.34
N GLU A 127 5.77 17.41 30.27
CA GLU A 127 5.36 17.68 31.64
C GLU A 127 6.47 18.49 32.33
N MET A 128 6.21 19.78 32.54
CA MET A 128 6.94 20.62 33.50
C MET A 128 6.57 20.13 34.90
N ASP A 129 7.53 19.54 35.61
CA ASP A 129 7.44 19.31 37.05
C ASP A 129 8.10 20.51 37.76
N ASP A 130 7.28 21.33 38.43
CA ASP A 130 7.75 22.35 39.38
C ASP A 130 6.74 22.42 40.54
N PRO A 131 7.19 22.12 41.77
CA PRO A 131 7.01 23.09 42.86
C PRO A 131 8.27 23.41 43.68
#